data_AF-A0A497KAU7-F1
#
_entry.id   AF-A0A497KAU7-F1
#
_cell.length_a   1.000
_cell.length_b   1.000
_cell.length_c   1.000
_cell.angle_alpha   90.00
_cell.angle_beta   90.00
_cell.angle_gamma   90.00
#
_symmetry.space_group_name_H-M   'P 1'
#
loop_
_entity.id
_entity.type
_entity.pdbx_description
1 polymer ?
#
loop_
_entity_poly.entity_id
_entity_poly.type
_entity_poly.pdbx_seq_one_letter_code
_entity_poly.pdbx_strand_id
1 'polypeptide(L)'
;MTFKQWMTPFLIALGGVLSDYATTTYALNFCTGLYETHPQYSPIWALLIFWGAIAVLTLTLPKKKPWNISINSLALASYAGAINNILVILGLFSGIVI
;
A
#
# COMPACT_ATOMS: atom_id res chain seq x y z
N MET A 1 21.38 -12.03 4.02
CA MET A 1 20.39 -12.09 5.11
C MET A 1 19.28 -13.04 4.70
N THR A 2 19.02 -14.08 5.50
CA THR A 2 17.90 -15.02 5.26
C THR A 2 16.60 -14.38 5.73
N PHE A 3 15.79 -13.89 4.80
CA PHE A 3 14.46 -13.35 5.13
C PHE A 3 13.54 -14.48 5.60
N LYS A 4 12.91 -14.29 6.77
CA LYS A 4 11.92 -15.24 7.27
C LYS A 4 10.62 -15.06 6.49
N GLN A 5 9.99 -16.16 6.07
CA GLN A 5 8.77 -16.13 5.26
C GLN A 5 7.59 -15.37 5.89
N TRP A 6 7.54 -15.27 7.22
CA TRP A 6 6.50 -14.51 7.91
C TRP A 6 6.66 -12.99 7.75
N MET A 7 7.84 -12.51 7.34
CA MET A 7 8.10 -11.08 7.12
C MET A 7 7.62 -10.61 5.74
N THR A 8 7.41 -11.54 4.80
CA THR A 8 7.01 -11.24 3.42
C THR A 8 5.80 -10.30 3.32
N PRO A 9 4.65 -10.55 3.98
CA PRO A 9 3.50 -9.65 3.86
C PRO A 9 3.78 -8.24 4.40
N PHE A 10 4.59 -8.11 5.44
CA PHE A 10 4.96 -6.81 5.99
C PHE A 10 5.81 -5.99 5.01
N LEU A 11 6.75 -6.64 4.32
CA LEU A 11 7.58 -6.00 3.30
C LEU A 11 6.77 -5.62 2.06
N ILE A 12 5.83 -6.48 1.65
CA ILE A 12 4.90 -6.17 0.56
C ILE A 12 4.09 -4.92 0.91
N ALA A 13 3.49 -4.88 2.11
CA ALA A 13 2.72 -3.74 2.56
C ALA A 13 3.57 -2.46 2.65
N LEU A 14 4.81 -2.56 3.13
CA LEU A 14 5.74 -1.43 3.16
C LEU A 14 6.02 -0.89 1.75
N GLY A 15 6.31 -1.79 0.80
CA GLY A 15 6.52 -1.42 -0.60
C GLY A 15 5.31 -0.71 -1.19
N GLY A 16 4.10 -1.25 -0.99
CA GLY A 16 2.88 -0.66 -1.53
C GLY A 16 2.57 0.72 -0.96
N VAL A 17 2.67 0.90 0.36
CA VAL A 17 2.45 2.19 1.01
C VAL A 17 3.49 3.24 0.58
N LEU A 18 4.77 2.86 0.47
CA LEU A 18 5.80 3.78 -0.02
C LEU A 18 5.58 4.15 -1.49
N SER A 19 5.21 3.18 -2.34
CA SER A 19 4.89 3.43 -3.75
C SER A 19 3.66 4.34 -3.89
N ASP A 20 2.61 4.12 -3.09
CA ASP A 20 1.42 4.98 -3.09
C ASP A 20 1.79 6.41 -2.74
N TYR A 21 2.47 6.61 -1.61
CA TYR A 21 2.89 7.93 -1.17
C TYR A 21 3.79 8.65 -2.19
N ALA A 22 4.77 7.93 -2.75
CA ALA A 22 5.66 8.49 -3.76
C ALA A 22 4.91 8.90 -5.03
N THR A 23 3.99 8.06 -5.50
CA THR A 23 3.19 8.34 -6.71
C THR A 23 2.18 9.46 -6.47
N THR A 24 1.54 9.54 -5.30
CA THR A 24 0.66 10.65 -4.93
C THR A 24 1.43 11.96 -4.92
N THR A 25 2.59 11.99 -4.24
CA THR A 25 3.43 13.20 -4.18
C THR A 25 3.89 13.62 -5.57
N TYR A 26 4.26 12.66 -6.42
CA TYR A 26 4.69 12.93 -7.78
C TYR A 26 3.55 13.43 -8.66
N ALA A 27 2.40 12.76 -8.65
CA ALA A 27 1.23 13.13 -9.43
C ALA A 27 0.72 14.53 -9.04
N LEU A 28 0.59 14.81 -7.75
CA LEU A 28 0.13 16.12 -7.29
C LEU A 28 1.11 17.21 -7.68
N ASN A 29 2.39 17.06 -7.32
CA ASN A 29 3.39 18.11 -7.49
C ASN A 29 3.76 18.35 -8.96
N PHE A 30 4.02 17.29 -9.73
CA PHE A 30 4.51 17.42 -11.11
C PHE A 30 3.42 17.40 -12.18
N CYS A 31 2.31 16.66 -11.98
CA CYS A 31 1.26 16.56 -13.00
C CYS A 31 0.16 17.61 -12.82
N THR A 32 -0.12 18.05 -11.59
CA THR A 32 -1.20 19.03 -11.32
C THR A 32 -0.71 20.37 -10.76
N GLY A 33 0.54 20.45 -10.29
CA GLY A 33 1.07 21.61 -9.58
C GLY A 33 0.46 21.82 -8.19
N LEU A 34 -0.23 20.81 -7.66
CA LEU A 34 -0.88 20.81 -6.35
C LEU A 34 0.03 20.14 -5.32
N TYR A 35 -0.19 20.46 -4.05
CA TYR A 35 0.52 19.83 -2.94
C TYR A 35 -0.48 19.26 -1.95
N GLU A 36 -0.15 18.09 -1.40
CA GLU A 36 -1.01 17.49 -0.41
C GLU A 36 -0.86 18.19 0.93
N THR A 37 -1.90 18.93 1.29
CA THR A 37 -1.94 19.79 2.48
C THR A 37 -2.61 19.12 3.67
N HIS A 38 -3.18 17.93 3.48
CA HIS A 38 -3.88 17.22 4.54
C HIS A 38 -2.88 16.51 5.48
N PRO A 39 -2.76 16.96 6.75
CA PRO A 39 -1.80 16.40 7.69
C PRO A 39 -2.13 14.95 8.12
N GLN A 40 -3.34 14.48 7.81
CA GLN A 40 -3.76 13.10 8.04
C GLN A 40 -3.29 12.14 6.94
N TYR A 41 -2.89 12.64 5.77
CA TYR A 41 -2.30 11.82 4.71
C TYR A 41 -0.83 11.51 5.07
N SER A 42 -0.66 10.53 5.96
CA SER A 42 0.66 10.05 6.37
C SER A 42 0.83 8.58 6.03
N PRO A 43 1.92 8.20 5.33
CA PRO A 43 2.21 6.80 5.02
C PRO A 43 2.38 5.97 6.29
N ILE A 44 2.73 6.59 7.42
CA ILE A 44 2.85 5.92 8.73
C ILE A 44 1.51 5.35 9.18
N TRP A 45 0.41 6.11 9.02
CA TRP A 45 -0.92 5.64 9.41
C TRP A 45 -1.37 4.46 8.54
N ALA A 46 -1.16 4.53 7.23
CA ALA A 46 -1.44 3.43 6.32
C ALA A 46 -0.63 2.18 6.68
N LEU A 47 0.66 2.34 6.97
CA LEU A 47 1.54 1.27 7.44
C LEU A 47 1.03 0.62 8.72
N LEU A 48 0.64 1.42 9.73
CA LEU A 48 0.10 0.90 10.99
C LEU A 48 -1.16 0.07 10.78
N ILE A 49 -2.06 0.50 9.89
CA ILE A 49 -3.29 -0.22 9.57
C ILE A 49 -2.96 -1.55 8.87
N PHE A 50 -2.15 -1.52 7.80
CA PHE A 50 -1.81 -2.72 7.06
C PHE A 50 -1.01 -3.72 7.91
N TRP A 51 0.03 -3.26 8.60
CA TRP A 51 0.83 -4.11 9.47
C TRP A 51 0.03 -4.63 10.66
N GLY A 52 -0.87 -3.81 11.24
CA GLY A 52 -1.79 -4.24 12.28
C GLY A 52 -2.71 -5.37 11.79
N ALA A 53 -3.35 -5.20 10.64
CA ALA A 53 -4.21 -6.22 10.05
C ALA A 53 -3.43 -7.51 9.71
N ILE A 54 -2.26 -7.38 9.09
CA ILE A 54 -1.38 -8.52 8.77
C ILE A 54 -0.96 -9.24 10.05
N ALA A 55 -0.59 -8.51 11.11
CA ALA A 55 -0.20 -9.10 12.38
C ALA A 55 -1.36 -9.86 13.03
N VAL A 56 -2.56 -9.26 13.09
CA VAL A 56 -3.76 -9.93 13.62
C VAL A 56 -4.07 -11.20 12.83
N LEU A 57 -4.04 -11.15 11.50
CA LEU A 57 -4.31 -12.33 10.67
C LEU A 57 -3.23 -13.40 10.82
N THR A 58 -1.96 -13.00 10.92
CA THR A 58 -0.84 -13.93 11.10
C THR A 58 -0.89 -14.64 12.46
N LEU A 59 -1.39 -13.96 13.50
CA LEU A 59 -1.54 -14.52 14.83
C LEU A 59 -2.80 -15.39 14.98
N THR A 60 -3.88 -15.04 14.30
CA THR A 60 -5.19 -15.71 14.45
C THR A 60 -5.40 -16.87 13.46
N LEU A 61 -4.82 -16.81 12.26
CA LEU A 61 -5.01 -17.83 11.24
C LEU A 61 -4.00 -18.99 11.38
N PRO A 62 -4.43 -20.23 11.08
CA PRO A 62 -3.52 -21.36 11.12
C PRO A 62 -2.51 -21.28 9.98
N LYS A 63 -1.28 -21.75 10.22
CA LYS A 63 -0.13 -21.68 9.29
C LYS A 63 -0.23 -22.62 8.08
N LYS A 64 -1.37 -22.64 7.40
CA LYS A 64 -1.61 -23.43 6.18
C LYS A 64 -1.40 -22.53 4.94
N LYS A 65 -0.99 -23.15 3.83
CA LYS A 65 -0.80 -22.48 2.52
C LYS A 65 -1.92 -21.50 2.10
N PRO A 66 -3.23 -21.82 2.19
CA PRO A 66 -4.27 -20.88 1.76
C PRO A 66 -4.29 -19.59 2.57
N TRP A 67 -4.08 -19.65 3.88
CA TRP A 67 -4.09 -18.46 4.74
C TRP A 67 -2.89 -17.54 4.48
N ASN A 68 -1.72 -18.12 4.18
CA ASN A 68 -0.57 -17.32 3.74
C ASN A 68 -0.86 -16.56 2.44
N ILE A 69 -1.59 -17.17 1.50
CA ILE A 69 -2.02 -16.49 0.28
C ILE A 69 -2.96 -15.34 0.63
N SER A 70 -3.97 -15.56 1.47
CA SER A 70 -4.90 -14.50 1.90
C SER A 70 -4.18 -13.32 2.58
N ILE A 71 -3.22 -13.57 3.46
CA ILE A 71 -2.46 -12.51 4.14
C ILE A 71 -1.61 -11.71 3.14
N ASN A 72 -0.94 -12.40 2.19
CA ASN A 72 -0.18 -11.72 1.14
C ASN A 72 -1.09 -10.95 0.17
N SER A 73 -2.30 -11.47 -0.10
CA SER A 73 -3.31 -10.80 -0.92
C SER A 73 -3.75 -9.49 -0.29
N LEU A 74 -4.00 -9.50 1.03
CA LEU A 74 -4.29 -8.29 1.79
C LEU A 74 -3.11 -7.31 1.73
N ALA A 75 -1.88 -7.79 1.91
CA ALA A 75 -0.70 -6.93 1.81
C ALA A 75 -0.57 -6.27 0.42
N LEU A 76 -0.86 -7.01 -0.66
CA LEU A 76 -0.85 -6.48 -2.02
C LEU A 76 -1.90 -5.37 -2.25
N ALA A 77 -3.01 -5.36 -1.50
CA ALA A 77 -4.02 -4.31 -1.61
C ALA A 77 -3.45 -2.90 -1.28
N SER A 78 -2.34 -2.81 -0.54
CA SER A 78 -1.64 -1.54 -0.30
C SER A 78 -1.11 -0.87 -1.58
N TYR A 79 -0.95 -1.61 -2.68
CA TYR A 79 -0.55 -1.07 -3.98
C TYR A 79 -1.71 -0.44 -4.77
N ALA A 80 -2.98 -0.59 -4.33
CA ALA A 80 -4.13 -0.10 -5.10
C ALA A 80 -4.06 1.42 -5.36
N GLY A 81 -3.66 2.20 -4.35
CA GLY A 81 -3.45 3.64 -4.51
C GLY A 81 -2.33 3.97 -5.48
N ALA A 82 -1.19 3.28 -5.37
CA ALA A 82 -0.07 3.44 -6.31
C ALA A 82 -0.47 3.15 -7.76
N ILE A 83 -1.24 2.08 -7.98
CA ILE A 83 -1.76 1.72 -9.31
C ILE A 83 -2.69 2.81 -9.83
N ASN A 84 -3.63 3.28 -9.00
CA ASN A 84 -4.52 4.38 -9.36
C ASN A 84 -3.72 5.62 -9.79
N ASN A 85 -2.74 6.03 -9.00
CA ASN A 85 -1.93 7.21 -9.28
C ASN A 85 -1.10 7.05 -10.55
N ILE A 86 -0.54 5.86 -10.81
CA ILE A 86 0.18 5.57 -12.06
C ILE A 86 -0.76 5.69 -13.26
N LEU A 87 -1.98 5.19 -13.19
CA LEU A 87 -2.96 5.31 -14.28
C LEU A 87 -3.30 6.78 -14.58
N VAL A 88 -3.38 7.61 -13.54
CA VAL A 88 -3.58 9.05 -13.66
C VAL A 88 -2.37 9.73 -14.31
N ILE A 89 -1.15 9.43 -13.84
CA ILE A 89 0.10 9.96 -14.41
C ILE A 89 0.24 9.60 -15.89
N LEU A 90 -0.14 8.36 -16.27
CA LEU A 90 -0.10 7.90 -17.65
C LEU A 90 -1.23 8.48 -18.53
N GLY A 91 -2.14 9.27 -17.97
CA GLY A 91 -3.28 9.84 -18.70
C GLY A 91 -4.32 8.83 -19.15
N LEU A 92 -4.31 7.61 -18.59
CA LEU A 92 -5.26 6.55 -18.91
C LEU A 92 -6.60 6.72 -18.17
N PHE A 93 -6.61 7.49 -17.09
CA PHE A 93 -7.77 7.74 -16.25
C PHE A 93 -7.64 9.12 -15.58
N SER A 94 -8.74 9.85 -15.39
CA SER A 94 -8.75 11.17 -14.73
C SER A 94 -8.64 11.09 -13.20
N GLY A 95 -8.59 9.89 -12.64
CA GLY A 95 -8.62 9.66 -11.20
C GLY A 95 -10.06 9.48 -10.70
N ILE A 96 -10.19 9.03 -9.46
CA ILE A 96 -11.48 8.91 -8.80
C ILE A 96 -12.02 10.33 -8.58
N VAL A 97 -13.06 10.69 -9.33
CA VAL A 97 -13.84 11.91 -9.12
C VAL A 97 -14.88 11.58 -8.04
N ILE A 98 -14.64 12.03 -6.81
CA ILE A 98 -15.61 11.96 -5.70
C ILE A 98 -16.22 13.36 -5.53
#